data_AF-A0A9W6RU88-F1
#
_entry.id   AF-A0A9W6RU88-F1
#
_cell.length_a   1.000
_cell.length_b   1.000
_cell.length_c   1.000
_cell.angle_alpha   90.00
_cell.angle_beta   90.00
_cell.angle_gamma   90.00
#
_symmetry.space_group_name_H-M   'P 1'
#
loop_
_entity.id
_entity.type
_entity.pdbx_description
1 polymer ?
#
loop_
_entity_poly.entity_id
_entity_poly.type
_entity_poly.pdbx_seq_one_letter_code
_entity_poly.pdbx_strand_id
1 'polypeptide(L)' 'MTTYVQAVANAAQVLADARAHRDSLTPEAAAAEAYVPGGPSVDEIAALIRRHRAEARRRIAA' A
#
# COMPACT_ATOMS: atom_id res chain seq x y z
N MET A 1 -15.30 19.52 14.49
CA MET A 1 -14.06 18.76 14.16
C MET A 1 -13.06 19.76 13.59
N THR A 2 -11.81 19.79 14.06
CA THR A 2 -10.82 20.75 13.56
C THR A 2 -10.36 20.39 12.14
N THR A 3 -9.85 21.37 11.39
CA THR A 3 -9.29 21.16 10.04
C THR A 3 -8.16 20.14 10.04
N TYR A 4 -7.34 20.10 11.09
CA TYR A 4 -6.29 19.09 11.25
C TYR A 4 -6.86 17.67 11.35
N VAL A 5 -7.86 17.44 12.23
CA VAL A 5 -8.46 16.11 12.39
C VAL A 5 -9.14 15.65 11.10
N GLN A 6 -9.80 16.56 10.39
CA GLN A 6 -10.38 16.28 9.07
C GLN A 6 -9.31 15.91 8.03
N ALA A 7 -8.19 16.63 7.98
CA ALA A 7 -7.10 16.34 7.06
C ALA A 7 -6.48 14.95 7.33
N VAL A 8 -6.27 14.60 8.60
CA VAL A 8 -5.75 13.29 9.00
C VAL A 8 -6.74 12.17 8.62
N ALA A 9 -8.03 12.36 8.90
CA ALA A 9 -9.05 11.36 8.56
C ALA A 9 -9.12 11.12 7.04
N ASN A 10 -9.08 12.19 6.24
CA ASN A 10 -9.09 12.08 4.78
C ASN A 10 -7.85 11.36 4.24
N ALA A 11 -6.66 11.69 4.75
CA ALA A 11 -5.42 11.02 4.36
C ALA A 11 -5.44 9.52 4.75
N ALA A 12 -5.99 9.19 5.92
CA ALA A 12 -6.15 7.81 6.35
C ALA A 12 -7.08 7.03 5.43
N GLN A 13 -8.20 7.62 5.00
CA GLN A 13 -9.14 7.00 4.07
C GLN A 13 -8.48 6.72 2.72
N VAL A 14 -7.81 7.71 2.14
CA VAL A 14 -7.08 7.54 0.85
C VAL A 14 -6.04 6.42 0.95
N LEU A 15 -5.29 6.36 2.05
CA LEU A 15 -4.32 5.29 2.25
C LEU A 15 -4.98 3.91 2.42
N ALA A 16 -6.12 3.83 3.09
CA ALA A 16 -6.87 2.59 3.25
C ALA A 16 -7.37 2.08 1.90
N ASP A 17 -7.97 2.94 1.09
CA ASP A 17 -8.49 2.59 -0.23
C ASP A 17 -7.37 2.16 -1.18
N ALA A 18 -6.24 2.89 -1.19
CA ALA A 18 -5.07 2.54 -1.98
C ALA A 18 -4.49 1.16 -1.58
N ARG A 19 -4.48 0.84 -0.28
CA ARG A 19 -4.05 -0.48 0.19
C ARG A 19 -5.01 -1.58 -0.19
N ALA A 20 -6.32 -1.35 -0.08
CA ALA A 20 -7.33 -2.31 -0.48
C ALA A 20 -7.24 -2.62 -1.99
N HIS A 21 -7.08 -1.58 -2.83
CA HIS A 21 -6.85 -1.74 -4.26
C HIS A 21 -5.56 -2.51 -4.54
N ARG A 22 -4.44 -2.10 -3.95
CA ARG A 22 -3.16 -2.81 -4.09
C ARG A 22 -3.28 -4.29 -3.69
N ASP A 23 -4.04 -4.60 -2.64
CA ASP A 23 -4.17 -5.95 -2.10
C ASP A 23 -5.15 -6.85 -2.86
N SER A 24 -6.02 -6.28 -3.71
CA SER A 24 -6.86 -7.04 -4.64
C SER A 24 -6.09 -7.56 -5.87
N LEU A 25 -4.90 -7.01 -6.14
CA LEU A 25 -4.03 -7.38 -7.25
C LEU A 25 -2.96 -8.42 -6.86
N THR A 26 -2.35 -9.06 -7.85
CA THR A 26 -1.08 -9.76 -7.63
C THR A 26 0.03 -8.74 -7.29
N PRO A 27 1.08 -9.13 -6.56
CA PRO A 27 2.19 -8.22 -6.26
C PRO A 27 2.82 -7.61 -7.50
N GLU A 28 2.91 -8.36 -8.59
CA GLU A 28 3.50 -7.93 -9.86
C GLU A 28 2.60 -6.91 -10.57
N ALA A 29 1.28 -7.15 -10.62
CA ALA A 29 0.33 -6.21 -11.20
C ALA A 29 0.27 -4.89 -10.40
N ALA A 30 0.20 -4.99 -9.07
CA ALA A 30 0.25 -3.81 -8.20
C ALA A 30 1.56 -3.02 -8.34
N ALA A 31 2.69 -3.72 -8.53
CA ALA A 31 3.97 -3.07 -8.74
C ALA A 31 4.07 -2.37 -10.08
N ALA A 32 3.52 -2.96 -11.14
CA ALA A 32 3.44 -2.34 -12.45
C ALA A 32 2.58 -1.07 -12.42
N GLU A 33 1.44 -1.09 -11.72
CA GLU A 33 0.58 0.10 -11.53
C GLU A 33 1.26 1.20 -10.71
N ALA A 34 2.05 0.83 -9.70
CA ALA A 34 2.71 1.78 -8.80
C ALA A 34 4.04 2.35 -9.33
N TYR A 35 4.55 1.83 -10.46
CA TYR A 35 5.84 2.25 -11.00
C TYR A 35 5.80 3.70 -11.50
N VAL A 36 6.82 4.47 -11.13
CA VAL A 36 7.04 5.84 -11.60
C VAL A 36 8.52 5.98 -12.03
N PRO A 37 8.81 6.56 -13.21
CA PRO A 37 10.19 6.79 -13.65
C PRO A 37 11.02 7.55 -12.60
N GLY A 38 12.23 7.07 -12.35
CA GLY A 38 13.12 7.61 -11.31
C GLY A 38 12.84 7.10 -9.89
N GLY A 39 11.81 6.28 -9.70
CA GLY A 39 11.57 5.55 -8.46
C GLY A 39 12.19 4.14 -8.45
N PRO A 40 11.84 3.30 -7.46
CA PRO A 40 12.22 1.90 -7.44
C PRO A 40 11.70 1.14 -8.66
N SER A 41 12.42 0.10 -9.07
CA SER A 41 11.99 -0.80 -10.13
C SER A 41 10.70 -1.55 -9.74
N VAL A 42 9.99 -2.05 -10.76
CA VAL A 42 8.80 -2.89 -10.57
C VAL A 42 9.12 -4.09 -9.66
N ASP A 43 10.28 -4.73 -9.82
CA ASP A 43 10.67 -5.88 -9.01
C ASP A 43 10.90 -5.53 -7.54
N GLU A 44 11.52 -4.37 -7.27
CA GLU A 44 11.69 -3.86 -5.90
C GLU A 44 10.34 -3.55 -5.25
N ILE A 45 9.42 -2.92 -6.00
CA ILE A 45 8.06 -2.65 -5.52
C ILE A 45 7.32 -3.96 -5.21
N ALA A 46 7.40 -4.95 -6.11
CA ALA A 46 6.77 -6.25 -5.89
C ALA A 46 7.34 -6.95 -4.64
N ALA A 47 8.66 -6.91 -4.44
CA ALA A 47 9.32 -7.45 -3.25
C ALA A 47 8.83 -6.77 -1.96
N LEU A 48 8.70 -5.43 -1.96
CA LEU A 48 8.15 -4.67 -0.84
C LEU A 48 6.70 -5.05 -0.55
N ILE A 49 5.86 -5.22 -1.57
CA ILE A 49 4.46 -5.64 -1.41
C ILE A 49 4.38 -7.03 -0.77
N ARG A 50 5.16 -8.00 -1.27
CA ARG A 50 5.20 -9.36 -0.70
C ARG A 50 5.63 -9.33 0.78
N ARG A 51 6.65 -8.54 1.10
CA ARG A 51 7.12 -8.35 2.49
C ARG A 51 6.03 -7.77 3.38
N HIS A 52 5.36 -6.68 2.97
CA HIS A 52 4.30 -6.06 3.75
C HIS A 52 3.11 -6.99 3.99
N ARG A 53 2.69 -7.75 2.96
CA ARG A 53 1.61 -8.76 3.12
C ARG A 53 2.03 -9.88 4.08
N ALA A 54 3.28 -10.33 4.01
CA ALA A 54 3.80 -11.33 4.95
C ALA A 54 3.84 -10.80 6.40
N GLU A 55 4.28 -9.56 6.61
CA GLU A 55 4.25 -8.89 7.91
C GLU A 55 2.82 -8.74 8.46
N ALA A 56 1.86 -8.34 7.61
CA ALA A 56 0.46 -8.21 7.99
C ALA A 56 -0.15 -9.55 8.42
N ARG A 57 0.10 -10.62 7.66
CA ARG A 57 -0.35 -11.98 8.03
C ARG A 57 0.21 -12.43 9.37
N ARG A 58 1.48 -12.14 9.67
CA ARG A 58 2.09 -12.46 10.97
C ARG A 58 1.42 -11.70 12.13
N ARG A 59 1.01 -10.45 11.92
CA ARG A 59 0.34 -9.65 12.96
C ARG A 59 -1.08 -10.13 13.28
N ILE A 60 -1.79 -10.69 12.30
CA ILE A 60 -3.14 -11.24 12.50
C ILE A 60 -3.08 -12.59 13.24
N ALA A 61 -2.02 -13.37 13.01
CA ALA A 61 -1.84 -14.68 13.60
C ALA A 61 -1.26 -14.66 15.04
N ALA A 62 -0.91 -13.48 15.56
CA ALA A 62 -0.36 -13.28 16.91
C ALA A 62 -1.42 -12.69 17.84
#